data_AF-A0A7C1ZQR9-F1
#
_entry.id   AF-A0A7C1ZQR9-F1
#
_cell.length_a   1.000
_cell.length_b   1.000
_cell.length_c   1.000
_cell.angle_alpha   90.00
_cell.angle_beta   90.00
_cell.angle_gamma   90.00
#
_symmetry.space_group_name_H-M   'P 1'
#
loop_
_entity.id
_entity.type
_entity.pdbx_description
1 polymer ?
#
loop_
_entity_poly.entity_id
_entity_poly.type
_entity_poly.pdbx_seq_one_letter_code
_entity_poly.pdbx_strand_id
1 'polypeptide(L)'
;MRPIKCKEHKEIFEVNGQGQKQWIQNWETYLYLGYKKVVDEVDIISLEDLRAYPVGDTKKVTTVTQIVKGKDPDEPIAPVRKMTVLGTVLNGCEDMAHDIGCTHIIGNGYYWGDYDLFESLGGKSIINLKPKPVSVPSKDFIRKRMDEWINRKGCGGWWIDNGIRGEEPDGQPQNEDEAKKMLEDRIWFYRTVREYDSDIINHPVVEQFNMTEQGVVAGAWRSGWKGQYSESPMTCDVNLWTCYTAREGTGAAMYAAQARWFDAFIVKYMTGKVQLIPQISLQHYWQTGDDDSVKAAYRNWKKIMADHRLEIGGLAYYKDSIIRANEQAQNAIREVNKLIK
;
A
#
# COMPACT_ATOMS: atom_id res chain seq x y z
N MET A 1 14.47 -16.91 -17.93
CA MET A 1 13.76 -18.03 -17.29
C MET A 1 12.47 -18.24 -18.07
N ARG A 2 12.02 -19.49 -18.21
CA ARG A 2 10.90 -19.85 -19.11
C ARG A 2 9.88 -20.70 -18.33
N PRO A 3 8.60 -20.30 -18.22
CA PRO A 3 7.59 -21.13 -17.59
C PRO A 3 7.13 -22.23 -18.55
N ILE A 4 6.98 -23.44 -18.02
CA ILE A 4 6.49 -24.61 -18.75
C ILE A 4 5.35 -25.26 -17.97
N LYS A 5 4.32 -25.71 -18.69
CA LYS A 5 3.19 -26.45 -18.14
C LYS A 5 3.13 -27.83 -18.78
N CYS A 6 2.98 -28.85 -17.96
CA CYS A 6 2.73 -30.21 -18.43
C CYS A 6 1.28 -30.31 -18.93
N LYS A 7 1.04 -30.92 -20.08
CA LYS A 7 -0.31 -31.08 -20.67
C LYS A 7 -1.20 -32.02 -19.84
N GLU A 8 -0.59 -33.04 -19.26
CA GLU A 8 -1.25 -34.12 -18.51
C GLU A 8 -1.47 -33.78 -17.03
N HIS A 9 -0.88 -32.68 -16.55
CA HIS A 9 -0.85 -32.25 -15.15
C HIS A 9 -1.30 -30.79 -15.00
N LYS A 10 -1.65 -30.35 -13.78
CA LYS A 10 -2.03 -28.94 -13.53
C LYS A 10 -0.84 -28.09 -13.07
N GLU A 11 0.24 -28.74 -12.68
CA GLU A 11 1.47 -28.19 -12.14
C GLU A 11 2.27 -27.40 -13.20
N ILE A 12 2.86 -26.28 -12.78
CA ILE A 12 3.65 -25.38 -13.62
C ILE A 12 5.05 -25.25 -13.01
N PHE A 13 6.04 -25.16 -13.89
CA PHE A 13 7.46 -25.17 -13.54
C PHE A 13 8.17 -23.98 -14.21
N GLU A 14 9.25 -23.51 -13.59
CA GLU A 14 10.16 -22.53 -14.18
C GLU A 14 11.45 -23.24 -14.61
N VAL A 15 11.92 -22.99 -15.83
CA VAL A 15 13.26 -23.40 -16.28
C VAL A 15 14.25 -22.29 -15.94
N ASN A 16 15.21 -22.61 -15.07
CA ASN A 16 16.24 -21.69 -14.61
C ASN A 16 17.35 -21.47 -15.66
N GLY A 17 18.32 -20.59 -15.35
CA GLY A 17 19.45 -20.29 -16.25
C GLY A 17 20.38 -21.48 -16.54
N GLN A 18 20.27 -22.55 -15.76
CA GLN A 18 21.02 -23.80 -15.87
C GLN A 18 20.22 -24.91 -16.59
N GLY A 19 19.04 -24.59 -17.12
CA GLY A 19 18.19 -25.55 -17.84
C GLY A 19 17.44 -26.54 -16.95
N GLN A 20 17.40 -26.33 -15.64
CA GLN A 20 16.71 -27.21 -14.69
C GLN A 20 15.26 -26.76 -14.47
N LYS A 21 14.33 -27.71 -14.34
CA LYS A 21 12.95 -27.41 -13.95
C LYS A 21 12.83 -27.24 -12.43
N GLN A 22 12.17 -26.17 -12.01
CA GLN A 22 11.85 -25.88 -10.61
C GLN A 22 10.33 -25.81 -10.43
N TRP A 23 9.79 -26.55 -9.47
CA TRP A 23 8.34 -26.54 -9.19
C TRP A 23 7.90 -25.25 -8.50
N ILE A 24 6.78 -24.68 -8.97
CA ILE A 24 6.17 -23.46 -8.41
C ILE A 24 4.99 -23.88 -7.51
N GLN A 25 5.17 -23.78 -6.18
CA GLN A 25 4.15 -24.19 -5.21
C GLN A 25 2.93 -23.28 -5.12
N ASN A 26 3.05 -22.00 -5.50
CA ASN A 26 1.96 -21.03 -5.40
C ASN A 26 1.84 -20.24 -6.72
N TRP A 27 1.05 -20.80 -7.63
CA TRP A 27 0.85 -20.27 -8.98
C TRP A 27 0.22 -18.88 -8.98
N GLU A 28 -0.78 -18.63 -8.12
CA GLU A 28 -1.46 -17.32 -8.05
C GLU A 28 -0.55 -16.21 -7.55
N THR A 29 0.35 -16.50 -6.60
CA THR A 29 1.41 -15.58 -6.20
C THR A 29 2.43 -15.34 -7.31
N TYR A 30 2.77 -16.36 -8.11
CA TYR A 30 3.67 -16.20 -9.26
C TYR A 30 3.05 -15.32 -10.36
N LEU A 31 1.77 -15.54 -10.70
CA LEU A 31 1.00 -14.71 -11.62
C LEU A 31 0.96 -13.23 -11.21
N TYR A 32 0.81 -12.97 -9.91
CA TYR A 32 0.61 -11.63 -9.36
C TYR A 32 1.88 -10.75 -9.44
N LEU A 33 3.07 -11.34 -9.43
CA LEU A 33 4.35 -10.63 -9.35
C LEU A 33 4.87 -10.07 -10.69
N GLY A 34 3.97 -9.58 -11.54
CA GLY A 34 4.34 -8.95 -12.81
C GLY A 34 4.76 -9.91 -13.92
N TYR A 35 4.90 -11.22 -13.64
CA TYR A 35 5.17 -12.25 -14.65
C TYR A 35 4.03 -12.44 -15.66
N LYS A 36 2.94 -11.68 -15.58
CA LYS A 36 1.78 -11.76 -16.48
C LYS A 36 2.14 -11.67 -17.98
N LYS A 37 3.18 -10.91 -18.36
CA LYS A 37 3.72 -10.92 -19.74
C LYS A 37 4.30 -12.27 -20.19
N VAL A 38 4.80 -13.06 -19.25
CA VAL A 38 5.39 -14.40 -19.47
C VAL A 38 4.32 -15.50 -19.32
N VAL A 39 3.10 -15.15 -18.89
CA VAL A 39 1.98 -16.10 -18.68
C VAL A 39 1.24 -16.38 -19.99
N ASP A 40 1.19 -15.39 -20.88
CA ASP A 40 0.71 -15.55 -22.25
C ASP A 40 1.72 -16.37 -23.12
N GLU A 41 2.93 -16.62 -22.59
CA GLU A 41 4.05 -17.36 -23.21
C GLU A 41 4.38 -18.67 -22.44
N VAL A 42 3.40 -19.27 -21.74
CA VAL A 42 3.60 -20.57 -21.05
C VAL A 42 3.56 -21.71 -22.06
N ASP A 43 4.70 -22.34 -22.30
CA ASP A 43 4.78 -23.50 -23.19
C ASP A 43 4.11 -24.73 -22.57
N ILE A 44 3.14 -25.29 -23.29
CA ILE A 44 2.49 -26.55 -22.94
C ILE A 44 3.27 -27.70 -23.58
N ILE A 45 3.93 -28.49 -22.74
CA ILE A 45 4.77 -29.62 -23.15
C ILE A 45 4.19 -30.95 -22.65
N SER A 46 4.62 -32.07 -23.22
CA SER A 46 4.19 -33.39 -22.72
C SER A 46 4.91 -33.76 -21.41
N LEU A 47 4.38 -34.76 -20.71
CA LEU A 47 5.06 -35.38 -19.56
C LEU A 47 6.42 -36.01 -19.94
N GLU A 48 6.60 -36.44 -21.19
CA GLU A 48 7.88 -36.97 -21.70
C GLU A 48 8.92 -35.85 -21.84
N ASP A 49 8.54 -34.74 -22.47
CA ASP A 49 9.37 -33.54 -22.58
C ASP A 49 9.71 -32.98 -21.19
N LEU A 50 8.73 -32.94 -20.27
CA LEU A 50 8.95 -32.49 -18.90
C LEU A 50 10.01 -33.36 -18.20
N ARG A 51 10.04 -34.67 -18.44
CA ARG A 51 11.02 -35.59 -17.84
C ARG A 51 12.44 -35.34 -18.32
N ALA A 52 12.63 -34.84 -19.55
CA ALA A 52 13.95 -34.50 -20.09
C ALA A 52 14.65 -33.35 -19.34
N TYR A 53 13.89 -32.43 -18.73
CA TYR A 53 14.47 -31.36 -17.89
C TYR A 53 15.01 -31.93 -16.56
N PRO A 54 16.29 -31.69 -16.20
CA PRO A 54 16.82 -32.03 -14.88
C PRO A 54 16.02 -31.36 -13.76
N VAL A 55 15.79 -32.07 -12.66
CA VAL A 55 15.11 -31.51 -11.49
C VAL A 55 16.10 -30.59 -10.75
N GLY A 56 15.79 -29.30 -10.69
CA GLY A 56 16.45 -28.36 -9.79
C GLY A 56 15.79 -28.33 -8.42
N ASP A 57 16.37 -27.61 -7.47
CA ASP A 57 15.76 -27.43 -6.15
C ASP A 57 14.34 -26.87 -6.28
N THR A 58 13.40 -27.45 -5.52
CA THR A 58 12.03 -26.97 -5.45
C THR A 58 12.03 -25.55 -4.90
N LYS A 59 11.44 -24.61 -5.65
CA LYS A 59 11.30 -23.21 -5.25
C LYS A 59 10.19 -23.09 -4.20
N LYS A 60 10.47 -23.57 -2.98
CA LYS A 60 9.59 -23.40 -1.82
C LYS A 60 9.49 -21.92 -1.51
N VAL A 61 8.33 -21.33 -1.80
CA VAL A 61 7.92 -20.03 -1.24
C VAL A 61 7.63 -20.29 0.24
N THR A 62 8.68 -20.23 1.06
CA THR A 62 8.65 -20.73 2.44
C THR A 62 8.23 -19.62 3.39
N THR A 63 7.08 -19.77 4.04
CA THR A 63 6.63 -18.90 5.13
C THR A 63 7.44 -19.23 6.40
N VAL A 64 8.21 -18.27 6.93
CA VAL A 64 9.01 -18.47 8.15
C VAL A 64 8.36 -17.75 9.33
N THR A 65 7.91 -18.53 10.32
CA THR A 65 7.31 -18.05 11.57
C THR A 65 8.33 -17.99 12.70
N GLN A 66 8.87 -16.80 12.98
CA GLN A 66 9.47 -16.53 14.29
C GLN A 66 9.32 -15.05 14.68
N ILE A 67 8.77 -14.82 15.88
CA ILE A 67 8.43 -13.49 16.41
C ILE A 67 9.35 -13.20 17.60
N VAL A 68 10.05 -12.06 17.57
CA VAL A 68 10.85 -11.57 18.70
C VAL A 68 10.13 -10.39 19.36
N LYS A 69 9.84 -10.53 20.66
CA LYS A 69 9.14 -9.51 21.48
C LYS A 69 10.01 -8.26 21.66
N GLY A 70 9.39 -7.09 21.49
CA GLY A 70 9.90 -5.79 21.97
C GLY A 70 8.96 -5.24 23.05
N LYS A 71 9.38 -4.18 23.76
CA LYS A 71 8.51 -3.44 24.69
C LYS A 71 7.86 -2.25 23.99
N ASP A 72 6.64 -1.91 24.40
CA ASP A 72 5.96 -0.68 24.00
C ASP A 72 6.56 0.55 24.70
N PRO A 73 6.69 1.69 24.00
CA PRO A 73 6.92 3.00 24.61
C PRO A 73 5.60 3.77 24.82
N ASP A 74 5.41 4.35 26.01
CA ASP A 74 4.37 5.35 26.27
C ASP A 74 4.80 6.71 25.69
N GLU A 75 4.08 7.26 24.70
CA GLU A 75 4.17 8.67 24.25
C GLU A 75 2.92 9.05 23.40
N PRO A 76 2.68 10.34 23.05
CA PRO A 76 1.32 10.88 22.94
C PRO A 76 0.53 10.46 21.69
N ILE A 77 -0.75 10.13 21.90
CA ILE A 77 -1.71 9.86 20.82
C ILE A 77 -1.84 11.09 19.92
N ALA A 78 -1.31 11.01 18.69
CA ALA A 78 -1.56 12.01 17.66
C ALA A 78 -3.08 12.16 17.43
N PRO A 79 -3.64 13.39 17.41
CA PRO A 79 -5.08 13.59 17.31
C PRO A 79 -5.63 12.99 16.02
N VAL A 80 -6.76 12.29 16.15
CA VAL A 80 -7.33 11.47 15.07
C VAL A 80 -8.07 12.37 14.07
N ARG A 81 -7.40 12.69 12.97
CA ARG A 81 -7.98 13.46 11.85
C ARG A 81 -9.06 12.64 11.15
N LYS A 82 -10.22 13.24 10.87
CA LYS A 82 -11.24 12.59 10.03
C LYS A 82 -10.85 12.73 8.57
N MET A 83 -10.49 11.62 7.93
CA MET A 83 -9.88 11.61 6.60
C MET A 83 -10.41 10.46 5.74
N THR A 84 -11.03 10.79 4.62
CA THR A 84 -11.52 9.85 3.60
C THR A 84 -10.83 10.15 2.29
N VAL A 85 -9.96 9.24 1.82
CA VAL A 85 -8.99 9.52 0.74
C VAL A 85 -9.31 8.70 -0.52
N LEU A 86 -9.38 9.33 -1.69
CA LEU A 86 -9.25 8.60 -2.95
C LEU A 86 -7.78 8.56 -3.38
N GLY A 87 -7.23 7.35 -3.53
CA GLY A 87 -5.86 7.10 -3.98
C GLY A 87 -5.74 6.82 -5.47
N THR A 88 -4.55 7.13 -6.01
CA THR A 88 -4.12 6.93 -7.41
C THR A 88 -4.96 7.64 -8.46
N VAL A 89 -5.36 8.88 -8.19
CA VAL A 89 -6.26 9.68 -9.04
C VAL A 89 -5.71 9.89 -10.47
N LEU A 90 -6.44 9.37 -11.46
CA LEU A 90 -6.43 9.84 -12.85
C LEU A 90 -7.28 11.12 -12.99
N ASN A 91 -6.88 12.07 -13.83
CA ASN A 91 -7.66 13.29 -14.11
C ASN A 91 -9.13 12.98 -14.45
N GLY A 92 -10.06 13.82 -13.97
CA GLY A 92 -11.51 13.62 -14.10
C GLY A 92 -12.08 12.60 -13.12
N CYS A 93 -11.42 12.39 -11.97
CA CYS A 93 -11.93 11.61 -10.83
C CYS A 93 -12.39 12.52 -9.67
N GLU A 94 -12.27 13.83 -9.80
CA GLU A 94 -12.49 14.83 -8.74
C GLU A 94 -13.97 14.93 -8.35
N ASP A 95 -14.86 15.07 -9.33
CA ASP A 95 -16.32 15.05 -9.11
C ASP A 95 -16.75 13.73 -8.47
N MET A 96 -16.26 12.60 -8.99
CA MET A 96 -16.53 11.28 -8.43
C MET A 96 -16.02 11.15 -6.98
N ALA A 97 -14.83 11.69 -6.67
CA ALA A 97 -14.29 11.70 -5.31
C ALA A 97 -15.18 12.49 -4.35
N HIS A 98 -15.67 13.66 -4.79
CA HIS A 98 -16.65 14.45 -4.05
C HIS A 98 -17.97 13.68 -3.86
N ASP A 99 -18.53 13.12 -4.92
CA ASP A 99 -19.79 12.37 -4.93
C ASP A 99 -19.79 11.10 -4.06
N ILE A 100 -18.63 10.45 -3.90
CA ILE A 100 -18.48 9.33 -2.96
C ILE A 100 -18.18 9.78 -1.52
N GLY A 101 -18.06 11.09 -1.28
CA GLY A 101 -17.82 11.68 0.03
C GLY A 101 -16.36 11.57 0.51
N CYS A 102 -15.40 11.41 -0.41
CA CYS A 102 -13.99 11.59 -0.08
C CYS A 102 -13.74 13.06 0.26
N THR A 103 -13.04 13.29 1.36
CA THR A 103 -12.61 14.61 1.82
C THR A 103 -11.24 14.97 1.23
N HIS A 104 -10.46 13.95 0.86
CA HIS A 104 -9.10 14.09 0.38
C HIS A 104 -8.88 13.32 -0.94
N ILE A 105 -8.00 13.83 -1.78
CA ILE A 105 -7.38 13.08 -2.88
C ILE A 105 -5.87 13.00 -2.71
N ILE A 106 -5.28 11.88 -3.12
CA ILE A 106 -3.83 11.73 -3.28
C ILE A 106 -3.54 11.20 -4.69
N GLY A 107 -2.62 11.86 -5.38
CA GLY A 107 -2.19 11.45 -6.72
C GLY A 107 -1.38 10.15 -6.69
N ASN A 108 -0.65 9.88 -7.76
CA ASN A 108 0.47 8.95 -7.77
C ASN A 108 1.65 9.52 -8.58
N GLY A 109 2.79 8.83 -8.61
CA GLY A 109 4.02 9.26 -9.28
C GLY A 109 3.89 9.42 -10.80
N TYR A 110 2.84 8.83 -11.39
CA TYR A 110 2.56 8.84 -12.82
C TYR A 110 1.42 9.81 -13.19
N TYR A 111 0.46 10.06 -12.30
CA TYR A 111 -0.72 10.93 -12.52
C TYR A 111 -1.09 11.71 -11.27
N TRP A 112 -1.43 12.99 -11.43
CA TRP A 112 -1.92 13.84 -10.34
C TRP A 112 -3.35 14.24 -10.69
N GLY A 113 -4.24 14.27 -9.69
CA GLY A 113 -5.57 14.84 -9.88
C GLY A 113 -5.53 16.33 -10.17
N ASP A 114 -6.64 16.86 -10.66
CA ASP A 114 -6.88 18.29 -10.77
C ASP A 114 -7.15 18.86 -9.38
N TYR A 115 -6.07 19.30 -8.73
CA TYR A 115 -6.13 19.84 -7.38
C TYR A 115 -6.93 21.16 -7.29
N ASP A 116 -7.00 21.92 -8.39
CA ASP A 116 -7.75 23.19 -8.45
C ASP A 116 -9.26 22.90 -8.53
N LEU A 117 -9.66 21.95 -9.38
CA LEU A 117 -11.03 21.45 -9.45
C LEU A 117 -11.47 20.86 -8.11
N PHE A 118 -10.66 20.00 -7.47
CA PHE A 118 -11.05 19.40 -6.20
C PHE A 118 -11.14 20.42 -5.05
N GLU A 119 -10.32 21.47 -5.03
CA GLU A 119 -10.51 22.60 -4.10
C GLU A 119 -11.82 23.35 -4.36
N SER A 120 -12.21 23.55 -5.64
CA SER A 120 -13.48 24.21 -5.98
C SER A 120 -14.71 23.40 -5.53
N LEU A 121 -14.58 22.08 -5.45
CA LEU A 121 -15.56 21.14 -4.87
C LEU A 121 -15.50 21.08 -3.32
N GLY A 122 -14.70 21.94 -2.69
CA GLY A 122 -14.52 21.98 -1.22
C GLY A 122 -13.68 20.84 -0.65
N GLY A 123 -13.01 20.07 -1.51
CA GLY A 123 -12.11 18.98 -1.13
C GLY A 123 -10.69 19.45 -0.84
N LYS A 124 -9.87 18.54 -0.29
CA LYS A 124 -8.45 18.78 0.02
C LYS A 124 -7.51 17.85 -0.77
N SER A 125 -6.45 18.39 -1.32
CA SER A 125 -5.45 17.66 -2.10
C SER A 125 -4.20 17.43 -1.28
N ILE A 126 -3.76 16.17 -1.18
CA ILE A 126 -2.45 15.80 -0.64
C ILE A 126 -1.43 16.00 -1.77
N ILE A 127 -0.64 17.07 -1.68
CA ILE A 127 0.15 17.62 -2.78
C ILE A 127 1.42 16.80 -2.98
N ASN A 128 1.65 16.32 -4.21
CA ASN A 128 2.88 15.60 -4.55
C ASN A 128 4.05 16.58 -4.67
N LEU A 129 5.09 16.34 -3.86
CA LEU A 129 6.33 17.13 -3.82
C LEU A 129 7.47 16.49 -4.62
N LYS A 130 7.19 15.46 -5.44
CA LYS A 130 8.14 14.90 -6.41
C LYS A 130 7.94 15.51 -7.81
N PRO A 131 8.97 16.09 -8.45
CA PRO A 131 8.91 16.47 -9.86
C PRO A 131 9.00 15.23 -10.75
N LYS A 132 8.11 15.12 -11.74
CA LYS A 132 8.33 14.19 -12.87
C LYS A 132 9.53 14.69 -13.69
N PRO A 133 10.55 13.86 -14.04
CA PRO A 133 10.74 12.44 -13.75
C PRO A 133 11.90 12.17 -12.75
N VAL A 134 12.20 13.09 -11.82
CA VAL A 134 13.40 12.99 -10.96
C VAL A 134 13.17 12.01 -9.80
N SER A 135 14.19 11.25 -9.42
CA SER A 135 14.12 10.29 -8.30
C SER A 135 14.04 10.93 -6.92
N VAL A 136 14.70 12.08 -6.71
CA VAL A 136 14.68 12.87 -5.46
C VAL A 136 14.51 14.36 -5.80
N PRO A 137 13.55 15.09 -5.20
CA PRO A 137 13.41 16.54 -5.38
C PRO A 137 14.54 17.33 -4.72
N SER A 138 14.81 18.55 -5.20
CA SER A 138 15.65 19.52 -4.46
C SER A 138 14.83 20.23 -3.38
N LYS A 139 15.50 20.80 -2.36
CA LYS A 139 14.85 21.68 -1.38
C LYS A 139 14.11 22.84 -2.04
N ASP A 140 14.70 23.44 -3.08
CA ASP A 140 14.09 24.56 -3.82
C ASP A 140 12.81 24.15 -4.55
N PHE A 141 12.75 22.93 -5.10
CA PHE A 141 11.53 22.40 -5.71
C PHE A 141 10.44 22.18 -4.66
N ILE A 142 10.78 21.52 -3.55
CA ILE A 142 9.87 21.30 -2.41
C ILE A 142 9.31 22.66 -1.95
N ARG A 143 10.19 23.60 -1.64
CA ARG A 143 9.83 24.94 -1.15
C ARG A 143 8.90 25.66 -2.12
N LYS A 144 9.28 25.76 -3.40
CA LYS A 144 8.43 26.42 -4.42
C LYS A 144 7.04 25.78 -4.48
N ARG A 145 6.96 24.45 -4.46
CA ARG A 145 5.69 23.73 -4.55
C ARG A 145 4.85 23.84 -3.27
N MET A 146 5.49 23.99 -2.11
CA MET A 146 4.82 24.29 -0.85
C MET A 146 4.31 25.73 -0.82
N ASP A 147 5.13 26.72 -1.20
CA ASP A 147 4.75 28.14 -1.29
C ASP A 147 3.51 28.35 -2.20
N GLU A 148 3.38 27.57 -3.28
CA GLU A 148 2.22 27.55 -4.19
C GLU A 148 0.91 27.05 -3.53
N TRP A 149 0.98 26.21 -2.48
CA TRP A 149 -0.17 25.45 -1.98
C TRP A 149 -0.50 25.64 -0.49
N ILE A 150 0.48 25.95 0.37
CA ILE A 150 0.35 25.93 1.84
C ILE A 150 -0.75 26.87 2.37
N ASN A 151 -1.03 27.97 1.67
CA ASN A 151 -2.06 28.94 2.06
C ASN A 151 -3.44 28.71 1.38
N ARG A 152 -3.58 27.65 0.58
CA ARG A 152 -4.83 27.30 -0.13
C ARG A 152 -5.75 26.48 0.77
N LYS A 153 -7.06 26.69 0.67
CA LYS A 153 -8.06 25.94 1.48
C LYS A 153 -8.07 24.45 1.11
N GLY A 154 -7.77 24.16 -0.15
CA GLY A 154 -7.59 22.83 -0.71
C GLY A 154 -6.25 22.17 -0.37
N CYS A 155 -5.39 22.75 0.47
CA CYS A 155 -4.23 22.02 0.97
C CYS A 155 -4.68 20.95 1.99
N GLY A 156 -4.38 19.68 1.69
CA GLY A 156 -4.65 18.52 2.55
C GLY A 156 -3.40 17.91 3.17
N GLY A 157 -2.24 18.54 2.98
CA GLY A 157 -0.94 18.00 3.36
C GLY A 157 -0.07 17.61 2.18
N TRP A 158 0.99 16.87 2.50
CA TRP A 158 2.17 16.71 1.66
C TRP A 158 2.49 15.24 1.47
N TRP A 159 2.97 14.86 0.29
CA TRP A 159 3.51 13.52 0.11
C TRP A 159 4.57 13.47 -1.00
N ILE A 160 5.24 12.33 -1.09
CA ILE A 160 6.26 12.10 -2.11
C ILE A 160 6.13 10.68 -2.69
N ASP A 161 5.75 10.57 -3.97
CA ASP A 161 5.72 9.27 -4.64
C ASP A 161 7.09 8.90 -5.20
N ASN A 162 8.05 8.61 -4.34
CA ASN A 162 9.38 8.18 -4.77
C ASN A 162 9.40 6.82 -5.50
N GLY A 163 8.23 6.23 -5.81
CA GLY A 163 8.15 4.87 -6.34
C GLY A 163 8.35 3.81 -5.25
N ILE A 164 8.60 4.23 -4.00
CA ILE A 164 8.80 3.36 -2.83
C ILE A 164 7.46 2.80 -2.32
N ARG A 165 6.65 2.31 -3.25
CA ARG A 165 5.47 1.51 -3.03
C ARG A 165 5.95 0.09 -2.80
N GLY A 166 5.51 -0.56 -1.72
CA GLY A 166 5.74 -2.01 -1.51
C GLY A 166 4.92 -2.90 -2.46
N GLU A 167 4.65 -2.44 -3.68
CA GLU A 167 3.77 -3.05 -4.69
C GLU A 167 4.49 -3.28 -6.02
N GLU A 168 5.32 -2.34 -6.46
CA GLU A 168 5.93 -2.38 -7.79
C GLU A 168 7.38 -2.92 -7.67
N PRO A 169 7.77 -3.97 -8.42
CA PRO A 169 9.06 -4.65 -8.23
C PRO A 169 10.30 -3.79 -8.47
N ASP A 170 10.16 -2.68 -9.19
CA ASP A 170 11.16 -1.66 -9.47
C ASP A 170 11.28 -0.58 -8.38
N GLY A 171 10.31 -0.52 -7.46
CA GLY A 171 10.22 0.45 -6.37
C GLY A 171 10.79 -0.02 -5.02
N GLN A 172 11.19 -1.29 -4.92
CA GLN A 172 11.72 -1.88 -3.67
C GLN A 172 13.26 -1.84 -3.66
N PRO A 173 13.91 -1.59 -2.51
CA PRO A 173 15.35 -1.74 -2.42
C PRO A 173 15.77 -3.20 -2.65
N GLN A 174 16.80 -3.37 -3.47
CA GLN A 174 17.38 -4.66 -3.82
C GLN A 174 18.41 -5.16 -2.80
N ASN A 175 18.85 -4.27 -1.89
CA ASN A 175 19.84 -4.54 -0.86
C ASN A 175 19.64 -3.65 0.39
N GLU A 176 20.47 -3.87 1.41
CA GLU A 176 20.40 -3.16 2.69
C GLU A 176 20.79 -1.68 2.59
N ASP A 177 21.77 -1.33 1.76
CA ASP A 177 22.27 0.05 1.64
C ASP A 177 21.30 0.94 0.86
N GLU A 178 20.63 0.39 -0.16
CA GLU A 178 19.47 1.04 -0.78
C GLU A 178 18.35 1.27 0.23
N ALA A 179 18.04 0.28 1.09
CA ALA A 179 17.02 0.44 2.12
C ALA A 179 17.36 1.55 3.15
N LYS A 180 18.63 1.63 3.58
CA LYS A 180 19.12 2.72 4.45
C LYS A 180 18.99 4.07 3.76
N LYS A 181 19.48 4.19 2.53
CA LYS A 181 19.40 5.43 1.74
C LYS A 181 17.95 5.89 1.54
N MET A 182 17.05 4.97 1.18
CA MET A 182 15.63 5.28 0.99
C MET A 182 14.95 5.72 2.29
N LEU A 183 15.41 5.22 3.45
CA LEU A 183 14.98 5.70 4.75
C LEU A 183 15.55 7.09 5.08
N GLU A 184 16.83 7.33 4.81
CA GLU A 184 17.48 8.64 4.97
C GLU A 184 16.80 9.71 4.10
N ASP A 185 16.49 9.39 2.83
CA ASP A 185 15.77 10.26 1.90
C ASP A 185 14.35 10.60 2.43
N ARG A 186 13.63 9.63 3.03
CA ARG A 186 12.31 9.87 3.66
C ARG A 186 12.41 10.73 4.92
N ILE A 187 13.39 10.49 5.79
CA ILE A 187 13.65 11.31 6.99
C ILE A 187 14.01 12.74 6.59
N TRP A 188 14.88 12.89 5.59
CA TRP A 188 15.27 14.18 5.03
C TRP A 188 14.07 14.90 4.42
N PHE A 189 13.20 14.21 3.68
CA PHE A 189 11.98 14.77 3.13
C PHE A 189 11.03 15.25 4.22
N TYR A 190 10.72 14.40 5.21
CA TYR A 190 9.86 14.75 6.34
C TYR A 190 10.38 15.99 7.09
N ARG A 191 11.68 16.01 7.41
CA ARG A 191 12.34 17.17 8.02
C ARG A 191 12.27 18.42 7.14
N THR A 192 12.51 18.29 5.84
CA THR A 192 12.47 19.42 4.89
C THR A 192 11.06 20.01 4.77
N VAL A 193 10.01 19.18 4.76
CA VAL A 193 8.62 19.67 4.83
C VAL A 193 8.40 20.39 6.16
N ARG A 194 8.85 19.81 7.28
CA ARG A 194 8.67 20.39 8.63
C ARG A 194 9.54 21.62 8.92
N GLU A 195 10.57 21.90 8.12
CA GLU A 195 11.29 23.18 8.09
C GLU A 195 10.45 24.32 7.50
N TYR A 196 9.50 24.03 6.61
CA TYR A 196 8.68 25.03 5.90
C TYR A 196 7.21 25.08 6.35
N ASP A 197 6.68 23.96 6.84
CA ASP A 197 5.31 23.83 7.33
C ASP A 197 5.31 23.03 8.64
N SER A 198 4.97 23.67 9.75
CA SER A 198 4.88 23.02 11.06
C SER A 198 3.47 22.54 11.41
N ASP A 199 2.46 22.77 10.57
CA ASP A 199 1.08 22.35 10.81
C ASP A 199 0.89 20.86 10.46
N ILE A 200 1.34 20.00 11.37
CA ILE A 200 1.12 18.56 11.31
C ILE A 200 -0.37 18.19 11.27
N ILE A 201 -1.28 19.06 11.74
CA ILE A 201 -2.70 18.75 11.91
C ILE A 201 -3.43 18.91 10.59
N ASN A 202 -3.33 20.10 9.99
CA ASN A 202 -4.03 20.44 8.75
C ASN A 202 -3.27 20.01 7.50
N HIS A 203 -1.93 19.99 7.56
CA HIS A 203 -1.06 19.61 6.45
C HIS A 203 -0.11 18.45 6.82
N PRO A 204 -0.63 17.25 7.15
CA PRO A 204 0.18 16.09 7.47
C PRO A 204 1.11 15.67 6.32
N VAL A 205 2.29 15.15 6.63
CA VAL A 205 3.06 14.35 5.67
C VAL A 205 2.44 12.96 5.64
N VAL A 206 2.05 12.53 4.45
CA VAL A 206 1.36 11.27 4.19
C VAL A 206 2.30 10.31 3.47
N GLU A 207 2.41 9.08 3.97
CA GLU A 207 3.06 7.97 3.26
C GLU A 207 2.07 6.82 3.04
N GLN A 208 2.33 5.95 2.06
CA GLN A 208 1.57 4.71 1.84
C GLN A 208 2.50 3.51 2.09
N PHE A 209 2.05 2.55 2.89
CA PHE A 209 2.72 1.25 3.10
C PHE A 209 1.79 0.10 2.68
N ASN A 210 2.35 -1.10 2.43
CA ASN A 210 1.61 -2.26 1.88
C ASN A 210 1.82 -3.55 2.70
N MET A 211 0.76 -4.36 2.83
CA MET A 211 0.73 -5.61 3.62
C MET A 211 1.34 -6.88 2.97
N THR A 212 1.99 -6.80 1.82
CA THR A 212 2.14 -7.90 0.82
C THR A 212 3.14 -9.04 1.12
N GLU A 213 3.15 -9.68 2.31
CA GLU A 213 3.99 -10.85 2.79
C GLU A 213 5.51 -11.00 2.48
N GLN A 214 6.03 -10.57 1.34
CA GLN A 214 7.43 -10.58 0.86
C GLN A 214 8.40 -9.69 1.67
N GLY A 215 8.22 -9.57 2.99
CA GLY A 215 9.04 -8.75 3.88
C GLY A 215 9.30 -9.42 5.23
N VAL A 216 9.37 -10.75 5.25
CA VAL A 216 9.58 -11.53 6.48
C VAL A 216 10.85 -12.38 6.35
N VAL A 217 12.02 -11.75 6.47
CA VAL A 217 13.29 -12.44 6.79
C VAL A 217 14.20 -11.52 7.64
N ALA A 218 14.34 -11.86 8.93
CA ALA A 218 15.43 -11.48 9.85
C ALA A 218 15.73 -9.98 10.09
N GLY A 219 15.09 -9.41 11.12
CA GLY A 219 15.32 -8.05 11.66
C GLY A 219 14.04 -7.19 11.66
N ALA A 220 13.10 -7.57 10.78
CA ALA A 220 11.71 -7.37 10.35
C ALA A 220 11.07 -6.09 9.69
N TRP A 221 11.70 -4.92 9.44
CA TRP A 221 11.04 -3.74 8.79
C TRP A 221 10.64 -3.88 7.33
N ARG A 222 9.78 -2.96 6.86
CA ARG A 222 9.22 -3.05 5.52
C ARG A 222 8.99 -1.74 4.74
N SER A 223 10.05 -0.97 4.58
CA SER A 223 10.44 -0.60 3.22
C SER A 223 11.86 -1.09 2.86
N GLY A 224 12.38 -2.09 3.59
CA GLY A 224 13.73 -2.61 3.43
C GLY A 224 13.79 -4.08 3.00
N TRP A 225 14.80 -4.40 2.20
CA TRP A 225 15.23 -5.76 1.85
C TRP A 225 15.54 -6.57 3.11
N LYS A 226 15.16 -7.86 3.13
CA LYS A 226 15.36 -8.79 4.28
C LYS A 226 15.04 -8.10 5.61
N GLY A 227 13.77 -7.71 5.74
CA GLY A 227 13.31 -6.64 6.63
C GLY A 227 14.12 -6.47 7.91
N GLN A 228 14.50 -5.23 8.27
CA GLN A 228 15.28 -4.86 9.46
C GLN A 228 14.74 -3.58 10.15
N TYR A 229 14.17 -3.74 11.35
CA TYR A 229 13.58 -2.67 12.17
C TYR A 229 14.61 -1.85 12.90
N SER A 230 14.71 -0.61 12.44
CA SER A 230 15.15 0.49 13.27
C SER A 230 14.02 0.95 14.20
N GLU A 231 14.43 1.45 15.37
CA GLU A 231 13.54 2.08 16.32
C GLU A 231 13.15 3.48 15.82
N SER A 232 12.04 3.55 15.10
CA SER A 232 11.20 4.75 15.01
C SER A 232 11.83 6.05 14.46
N PRO A 233 12.42 6.07 13.25
CA PRO A 233 12.52 7.30 12.48
C PRO A 233 11.11 7.73 12.02
N MET A 234 10.60 8.84 12.56
CA MET A 234 9.33 9.43 12.14
C MET A 234 9.45 9.99 10.71
N THR A 235 8.83 9.34 9.73
CA THR A 235 8.85 9.74 8.30
C THR A 235 7.53 10.34 7.82
N CYS A 236 6.46 10.23 8.59
CA CYS A 236 5.13 10.72 8.25
C CYS A 236 4.29 11.00 9.51
N ASP A 237 3.28 11.85 9.36
CA ASP A 237 2.24 12.10 10.36
C ASP A 237 1.05 11.15 10.20
N VAL A 238 0.80 10.72 8.96
CA VAL A 238 -0.30 9.84 8.55
C VAL A 238 0.24 8.76 7.63
N ASN A 239 -0.19 7.52 7.84
CA ASN A 239 0.09 6.41 6.94
C ASN A 239 -1.19 5.81 6.34
N LEU A 240 -1.21 5.69 5.02
CA LEU A 240 -2.19 4.94 4.26
C LEU A 240 -1.76 3.47 4.23
N TRP A 241 -2.35 2.66 5.11
CA TRP A 241 -1.94 1.27 5.33
C TRP A 241 -2.71 0.31 4.42
N THR A 242 -2.09 -0.19 3.35
CA THR A 242 -2.79 -0.89 2.26
C THR A 242 -2.96 -2.38 2.49
N CYS A 243 -4.24 -2.80 2.49
CA CYS A 243 -4.67 -4.10 3.00
C CYS A 243 -5.26 -4.98 1.89
N TYR A 244 -4.52 -5.99 1.43
CA TYR A 244 -4.93 -6.89 0.34
C TYR A 244 -5.70 -8.15 0.81
N THR A 245 -6.43 -8.05 1.93
CA THR A 245 -6.97 -9.19 2.71
C THR A 245 -8.31 -9.75 2.24
N ALA A 246 -8.91 -9.23 1.17
CA ALA A 246 -10.18 -9.77 0.66
C ALA A 246 -10.03 -11.02 -0.24
N ARG A 247 -8.80 -11.55 -0.40
CA ARG A 247 -8.56 -12.88 -1.00
C ARG A 247 -8.89 -14.04 -0.05
N GLU A 248 -9.12 -13.74 1.23
CA GLU A 248 -9.40 -14.73 2.27
C GLU A 248 -10.83 -15.30 2.19
N GLY A 249 -11.68 -14.76 1.29
CA GLY A 249 -12.96 -15.33 0.85
C GLY A 249 -14.10 -15.31 1.88
N THR A 250 -13.86 -14.76 3.08
CA THR A 250 -14.87 -14.50 4.11
C THR A 250 -14.46 -13.31 4.97
N GLY A 251 -15.44 -12.57 5.49
CA GLY A 251 -15.23 -11.44 6.39
C GLY A 251 -14.49 -11.79 7.68
N ALA A 252 -14.62 -13.04 8.16
CA ALA A 252 -13.90 -13.56 9.32
C ALA A 252 -12.43 -13.87 9.04
N ALA A 253 -12.12 -14.45 7.88
CA ALA A 253 -10.74 -14.70 7.48
C ALA A 253 -10.03 -13.37 7.11
N MET A 254 -10.75 -12.44 6.47
CA MET A 254 -10.31 -11.05 6.30
C MET A 254 -9.99 -10.40 7.65
N TYR A 255 -10.86 -10.53 8.67
CA TYR A 255 -10.61 -10.00 10.02
C TYR A 255 -9.33 -10.59 10.61
N ALA A 256 -9.17 -11.92 10.56
CA ALA A 256 -8.01 -12.61 11.09
C ALA A 256 -6.71 -12.16 10.42
N ALA A 257 -6.72 -11.97 9.09
CA ALA A 257 -5.58 -11.42 8.37
C ALA A 257 -5.29 -9.97 8.78
N GLN A 258 -6.30 -9.08 8.80
CA GLN A 258 -6.13 -7.67 9.17
C GLN A 258 -5.58 -7.51 10.60
N ALA A 259 -6.15 -8.22 11.57
CA ALA A 259 -5.72 -8.20 12.97
C ALA A 259 -4.26 -8.70 13.11
N ARG A 260 -3.93 -9.85 12.51
CA ARG A 260 -2.57 -10.43 12.51
C ARG A 260 -1.50 -9.44 12.04
N TRP A 261 -1.79 -8.65 11.02
CA TRP A 261 -0.85 -7.65 10.49
C TRP A 261 -0.83 -6.35 11.29
N PHE A 262 -1.93 -5.98 11.93
CA PHE A 262 -1.99 -4.87 12.87
C PHE A 262 -1.12 -5.15 14.12
N ASP A 263 -1.30 -6.31 14.75
CA ASP A 263 -0.48 -6.74 15.89
C ASP A 263 1.02 -6.82 15.54
N ALA A 264 1.35 -7.41 14.39
CA ALA A 264 2.74 -7.68 14.02
C ALA A 264 3.56 -6.42 13.67
N PHE A 265 2.89 -5.34 13.23
CA PHE A 265 3.56 -4.14 12.73
C PHE A 265 3.03 -2.84 13.35
N ILE A 266 1.73 -2.57 13.23
CA ILE A 266 1.14 -1.31 13.69
C ILE A 266 1.37 -1.08 15.18
N VAL A 267 0.97 -2.05 16.02
CA VAL A 267 1.06 -1.94 17.48
C VAL A 267 2.49 -1.62 17.90
N LYS A 268 3.45 -2.37 17.33
CA LYS A 268 4.86 -2.34 17.73
C LYS A 268 5.64 -1.12 17.22
N TYR A 269 5.24 -0.50 16.11
CA TYR A 269 6.07 0.51 15.42
C TYR A 269 5.39 1.86 15.16
N MET A 270 4.05 1.95 15.18
CA MET A 270 3.32 3.15 14.71
C MET A 270 2.35 3.73 15.73
N THR A 271 1.82 2.91 16.65
CA THR A 271 0.91 3.35 17.71
C THR A 271 1.52 4.50 18.53
N GLY A 272 0.73 5.54 18.80
CA GLY A 272 1.17 6.74 19.51
C GLY A 272 2.13 7.65 18.74
N LYS A 273 2.39 7.40 17.45
CA LYS A 273 3.39 8.17 16.67
C LYS A 273 2.89 8.62 15.31
N VAL A 274 2.15 7.75 14.62
CA VAL A 274 1.63 8.00 13.27
C VAL A 274 0.15 7.68 13.26
N GLN A 275 -0.68 8.56 12.69
CA GLN A 275 -2.09 8.24 12.49
C GLN A 275 -2.25 7.25 11.35
N LEU A 276 -3.11 6.25 11.54
CA LEU A 276 -3.35 5.20 10.56
C LEU A 276 -4.69 5.37 9.88
N ILE A 277 -4.65 5.30 8.55
CA ILE A 277 -5.83 5.30 7.67
C ILE A 277 -5.73 4.00 6.84
N PRO A 278 -6.52 2.96 7.14
CA PRO A 278 -6.51 1.73 6.36
C PRO A 278 -6.93 2.01 4.90
N GLN A 279 -6.17 1.51 3.95
CA GLN A 279 -6.42 1.63 2.52
C GLN A 279 -6.98 0.32 1.96
N ILE A 280 -8.20 0.42 1.43
CA ILE A 280 -8.95 -0.70 0.85
C ILE A 280 -8.65 -0.77 -0.65
N SER A 281 -8.18 -1.93 -1.12
CA SER A 281 -7.95 -2.19 -2.54
C SER A 281 -9.18 -2.87 -3.18
N LEU A 282 -10.12 -2.11 -3.72
CA LEU A 282 -11.32 -2.52 -4.47
C LEU A 282 -11.06 -3.57 -5.57
N GLN A 283 -9.82 -3.76 -6.05
CA GLN A 283 -9.45 -4.93 -6.87
C GLN A 283 -9.71 -6.27 -6.18
N HIS A 284 -9.73 -6.27 -4.85
CA HIS A 284 -9.82 -7.44 -3.97
C HIS A 284 -11.18 -7.54 -3.27
N TYR A 285 -11.80 -6.41 -2.89
CA TYR A 285 -13.01 -6.35 -2.05
C TYR A 285 -14.30 -6.24 -2.89
N TRP A 286 -14.37 -6.95 -4.02
CA TRP A 286 -15.46 -6.80 -4.99
C TRP A 286 -16.17 -8.09 -5.42
N GLN A 287 -15.53 -9.26 -5.29
CA GLN A 287 -16.03 -10.46 -5.98
C GLN A 287 -16.91 -11.41 -5.14
N THR A 288 -17.09 -11.15 -3.83
CA THR A 288 -17.63 -12.16 -2.88
C THR A 288 -18.59 -11.58 -1.82
N GLY A 289 -19.85 -11.38 -2.20
CA GLY A 289 -20.99 -11.23 -1.27
C GLY A 289 -20.93 -10.05 -0.28
N ASP A 290 -21.78 -10.12 0.76
CA ASP A 290 -21.85 -9.08 1.81
C ASP A 290 -20.60 -9.06 2.71
N ASP A 291 -19.88 -10.18 2.80
CA ASP A 291 -18.83 -10.43 3.79
C ASP A 291 -17.43 -9.95 3.38
N ASP A 292 -17.11 -9.82 2.07
CA ASP A 292 -15.84 -9.25 1.59
C ASP A 292 -15.99 -7.82 1.04
N SER A 293 -17.03 -7.12 1.47
CA SER A 293 -17.37 -5.76 1.02
C SER A 293 -16.54 -4.64 1.69
N VAL A 294 -16.53 -3.44 1.10
CA VAL A 294 -15.99 -2.21 1.71
C VAL A 294 -16.58 -1.95 3.10
N LYS A 295 -17.87 -2.28 3.30
CA LYS A 295 -18.55 -2.18 4.61
C LYS A 295 -18.00 -3.19 5.61
N ALA A 296 -17.76 -4.43 5.20
CA ALA A 296 -17.16 -5.45 6.06
C ALA A 296 -15.72 -5.07 6.46
N ALA A 297 -14.92 -4.57 5.51
CA ALA A 297 -13.59 -4.04 5.78
C ALA A 297 -13.60 -2.91 6.83
N TYR A 298 -14.50 -1.94 6.71
CA TYR A 298 -14.67 -0.87 7.69
C TYR A 298 -15.07 -1.40 9.08
N ARG A 299 -16.02 -2.35 9.16
CA ARG A 299 -16.42 -2.98 10.43
C ARG A 299 -15.23 -3.66 11.11
N ASN A 300 -14.44 -4.42 10.35
CA ASN A 300 -13.26 -5.11 10.86
C ASN A 300 -12.21 -4.12 11.37
N TRP A 301 -11.86 -3.10 10.57
CA TRP A 301 -10.90 -2.08 10.98
C TRP A 301 -11.35 -1.29 12.21
N LYS A 302 -12.63 -0.92 12.28
CA LYS A 302 -13.22 -0.26 13.46
C LYS A 302 -13.13 -1.15 14.71
N LYS A 303 -13.36 -2.47 14.57
CA LYS A 303 -13.20 -3.41 15.68
C LYS A 303 -11.73 -3.56 16.10
N ILE A 304 -10.82 -3.81 15.16
CA ILE A 304 -9.39 -3.99 15.44
C ILE A 304 -8.85 -2.76 16.18
N MET A 305 -9.05 -1.55 15.63
CA MET A 305 -8.57 -0.33 16.29
C MET A 305 -9.19 -0.15 17.69
N ALA A 306 -10.49 -0.41 17.86
CA ALA A 306 -11.15 -0.31 19.17
C ALA A 306 -10.63 -1.33 20.20
N ASP A 307 -10.33 -2.56 19.79
CA ASP A 307 -9.71 -3.58 20.66
C ASP A 307 -8.32 -3.12 21.17
N HIS A 308 -7.62 -2.28 20.40
CA HIS A 308 -6.36 -1.61 20.79
C HIS A 308 -6.53 -0.20 21.39
N ARG A 309 -7.76 0.20 21.75
CA ARG A 309 -8.10 1.54 22.29
C ARG A 309 -7.79 2.71 21.35
N LEU A 310 -7.74 2.46 20.04
CA LEU A 310 -7.52 3.44 18.99
C LEU A 310 -8.83 3.77 18.26
N GLU A 311 -8.99 5.03 17.87
CA GLU A 311 -10.13 5.46 17.06
C GLU A 311 -9.78 5.41 15.56
N ILE A 312 -10.69 4.88 14.74
CA ILE A 312 -10.55 4.92 13.29
C ILE A 312 -10.75 6.35 12.77
N GLY A 313 -9.68 6.95 12.26
CA GLY A 313 -9.71 8.28 11.64
C GLY A 313 -10.33 8.30 10.24
N GLY A 314 -10.37 7.15 9.56
CA GLY A 314 -11.10 7.00 8.32
C GLY A 314 -10.53 5.91 7.44
N LEU A 315 -10.67 6.07 6.12
CA LEU A 315 -10.28 5.07 5.13
C LEU A 315 -9.75 5.73 3.85
N ALA A 316 -8.83 5.03 3.20
CA ALA A 316 -8.38 5.33 1.85
C ALA A 316 -8.89 4.27 0.86
N TYR A 317 -9.09 4.65 -0.40
CA TYR A 317 -9.65 3.79 -1.43
C TYR A 317 -8.77 3.74 -2.68
N TYR A 318 -8.49 2.53 -3.14
CA TYR A 318 -7.74 2.20 -4.35
C TYR A 318 -8.47 1.05 -5.04
N LYS A 319 -8.54 0.87 -6.36
CA LYS A 319 -8.06 1.73 -7.44
C LYS A 319 -9.22 2.55 -8.00
N ASP A 320 -8.97 3.83 -8.18
CA ASP A 320 -9.90 4.82 -8.76
C ASP A 320 -10.58 4.32 -10.05
N SER A 321 -9.83 3.65 -10.95
CA SER A 321 -10.36 3.11 -12.21
C SER A 321 -11.48 2.08 -12.04
N ILE A 322 -11.49 1.32 -10.93
CA ILE A 322 -12.57 0.38 -10.61
C ILE A 322 -13.75 1.14 -10.01
N ILE A 323 -13.49 2.08 -9.10
CA ILE A 323 -14.53 2.90 -8.46
C ILE A 323 -15.31 3.68 -9.53
N ARG A 324 -14.62 4.27 -10.52
CA ARG A 324 -15.23 5.00 -11.65
C ARG A 324 -16.16 4.13 -12.48
N ALA A 325 -15.81 2.85 -12.68
CA ALA A 325 -16.59 1.91 -13.47
C ALA A 325 -17.70 1.18 -12.70
N ASN A 326 -17.88 1.45 -11.39
CA ASN A 326 -18.67 0.60 -10.51
C ASN A 326 -19.51 1.38 -9.49
N GLU A 327 -20.79 1.54 -9.81
CA GLU A 327 -21.75 2.28 -9.00
C GLU A 327 -21.99 1.66 -7.62
N GLN A 328 -22.03 0.32 -7.49
CA GLN A 328 -22.25 -0.30 -6.18
C GLN A 328 -21.02 -0.22 -5.27
N ALA A 329 -19.80 -0.17 -5.83
CA ALA A 329 -18.60 0.21 -5.06
C ALA A 329 -18.67 1.68 -4.59
N GLN A 330 -19.09 2.61 -5.46
CA GLN A 330 -19.31 4.01 -5.08
C GLN A 330 -20.36 4.12 -3.97
N ASN A 331 -21.50 3.42 -4.07
CA ASN A 331 -22.53 3.41 -3.04
C ASN A 331 -22.04 2.80 -1.72
N ALA A 332 -21.24 1.73 -1.76
CA ALA A 332 -20.62 1.18 -0.55
C ALA A 332 -19.67 2.18 0.12
N ILE A 333 -18.86 2.91 -0.66
CA ILE A 333 -17.96 3.96 -0.17
C ILE A 333 -18.75 5.15 0.40
N ARG A 334 -19.81 5.62 -0.27
CA ARG A 334 -20.72 6.68 0.23
C ARG A 334 -21.24 6.35 1.61
N GLU A 335 -21.79 5.16 1.79
CA GLU A 335 -22.36 4.72 3.07
C GLU A 335 -21.30 4.60 4.16
N VAL A 336 -20.09 4.15 3.85
CA VAL A 336 -18.99 4.07 4.84
C VAL A 336 -18.44 5.46 5.19
N ASN A 337 -18.29 6.36 4.21
CA ASN A 337 -17.81 7.72 4.44
C ASN A 337 -18.77 8.54 5.32
N LYS A 338 -20.08 8.27 5.30
CA LYS A 338 -21.06 8.84 6.25
C LYS A 338 -20.84 8.42 7.71
N LEU A 339 -20.11 7.33 7.98
CA LEU A 339 -19.81 6.81 9.33
C LEU A 339 -18.45 7.26 9.86
N ILE A 340 -17.67 7.97 9.03
CA ILE A 340 -16.33 8.49 9.35
C ILE A 340 -16.39 9.99 9.66
N LYS A 341 -17.31 10.71 8.99
CA LYS A 341 -17.68 12.10 9.30
C LYS A 341 -18.35 12.21 10.67
#